data_AF-A0A9E2U7N2-F1
#
_entry.id   AF-A0A9E2U7N2-F1
#
_cell.length_a   1.000
_cell.length_b   1.000
_cell.length_c   1.000
_cell.angle_alpha   90.00
_cell.angle_beta   90.00
_cell.angle_gamma   90.00
#
_symmetry.space_group_name_H-M   'P 1'
#
loop_
_entity.id
_entity.type
_entity.pdbx_description
1 polymer ?
#
loop_
_entity_poly.entity_id
_entity_poly.type
_entity_poly.pdbx_seq_one_letter_code
_entity_poly.pdbx_strand_id
1 'polypeptide(L)'
;MADQASWLAMAELARSIAAWLKKERPAAIFVQPYEGGHPDHDAVAFAVYAGCRLNEIEEEPVPVVEMASYHAAGDSRATGIFLPGGGAVVRVNLSAAERRRKRLMLDCFVTQRETLADFDIEMEQFRLAPTYDFTQPPHAGKLYYERYDWGISGAMWRSCATAAFAELRLDQPQ
;
A
#
# COMPACT_ATOMS: atom_id res chain seq x y z
N MET A 1 -0.24 16.61 12.01
CA MET A 1 -0.18 15.14 11.89
C MET A 1 1.28 14.77 11.80
N ALA A 2 1.73 13.84 12.64
CA ALA A 2 3.03 13.21 12.42
C ALA A 2 2.87 12.23 11.24
N ASP A 3 3.82 12.27 10.30
CA ASP A 3 4.05 11.20 9.32
C ASP A 3 4.16 9.87 10.09
N GLN A 4 3.57 8.77 9.61
CA GLN A 4 3.59 7.40 10.20
C GLN A 4 2.48 7.04 11.22
N ALA A 5 1.38 7.80 11.30
CA ALA A 5 0.30 7.58 12.28
C ALA A 5 -1.06 7.16 11.69
N SER A 6 -1.15 6.95 10.37
CA SER A 6 -2.42 6.64 9.68
C SER A 6 -3.04 5.31 10.14
N TRP A 7 -2.21 4.40 10.66
CA TRP A 7 -2.62 3.13 11.25
C TRP A 7 -3.53 3.26 12.48
N LEU A 8 -3.58 4.44 13.13
CA LEU A 8 -4.51 4.72 14.23
C LEU A 8 -5.94 5.02 13.77
N ALA A 9 -6.13 5.40 12.50
CA ALA A 9 -7.41 5.87 11.96
C ALA A 9 -7.95 4.96 10.83
N MET A 10 -7.54 3.69 10.80
CA MET A 10 -7.84 2.77 9.68
C MET A 10 -9.34 2.64 9.36
N ALA A 11 -10.20 2.53 10.37
CA ALA A 11 -11.65 2.42 10.15
C ALA A 11 -12.25 3.71 9.56
N GLU A 12 -11.82 4.87 10.05
CA GLU A 12 -12.22 6.18 9.53
C GLU A 12 -11.76 6.37 8.08
N LEU A 13 -10.51 5.99 7.77
CA LEU A 13 -9.96 6.03 6.42
C LEU A 13 -10.73 5.11 5.47
N ALA A 14 -11.06 3.87 5.90
CA ALA A 14 -11.85 2.93 5.11
C ALA A 14 -13.25 3.46 4.79
N ARG A 15 -13.94 4.07 5.77
CA ARG A 15 -15.25 4.72 5.53
C ARG A 15 -15.13 5.90 4.56
N SER A 16 -14.06 6.69 4.69
CA SER A 16 -13.79 7.83 3.81
C SER A 16 -13.54 7.38 2.37
N ILE A 17 -12.76 6.31 2.18
CA ILE A 17 -12.55 5.70 0.86
C ILE A 17 -13.87 5.13 0.32
N ALA A 18 -14.64 4.39 1.11
CA ALA A 18 -15.93 3.86 0.67
C ALA A 18 -16.89 4.96 0.17
N ALA A 19 -16.94 6.10 0.86
CA ALA A 19 -17.73 7.26 0.44
C ALA A 19 -17.20 7.87 -0.87
N TRP A 20 -15.88 7.97 -1.04
CA TRP A 20 -15.25 8.45 -2.27
C TRP A 20 -15.52 7.53 -3.46
N LEU A 21 -15.44 6.21 -3.28
CA LEU A 21 -15.69 5.24 -4.33
C LEU A 21 -17.13 5.30 -4.84
N LYS A 22 -18.10 5.44 -3.94
CA LYS A 22 -19.52 5.65 -4.31
C LYS A 22 -19.72 6.95 -5.10
N LYS A 23 -19.02 8.02 -4.72
CA LYS A 23 -19.18 9.34 -5.34
C LYS A 23 -18.56 9.41 -6.73
N GLU A 24 -17.33 8.92 -6.88
CA GLU A 24 -16.56 9.12 -8.10
C GLU A 24 -16.63 7.95 -9.08
N ARG A 25 -16.97 6.75 -8.59
CA ARG A 25 -17.08 5.50 -9.37
C ARG A 25 -15.88 5.31 -10.32
N PRO A 26 -14.64 5.28 -9.78
CA PRO A 26 -13.45 5.17 -10.61
C PRO A 26 -13.38 3.82 -11.32
N ALA A 27 -12.78 3.80 -12.51
CA ALA A 27 -12.58 2.56 -13.27
C ALA A 27 -11.51 1.63 -12.64
N ALA A 28 -10.61 2.18 -11.83
CA ALA A 28 -9.60 1.44 -11.07
C ALA A 28 -9.04 2.30 -9.93
N ILE A 29 -8.46 1.65 -8.91
CA ILE A 29 -7.71 2.29 -7.82
C ILE A 29 -6.24 1.85 -7.94
N PHE A 30 -5.32 2.80 -7.78
CA PHE A 30 -3.88 2.52 -7.70
C PHE A 30 -3.40 2.76 -6.26
N VAL A 31 -2.76 1.78 -5.64
CA VAL A 31 -2.33 1.84 -4.23
C VAL A 31 -0.98 1.13 -4.00
N GLN A 32 -0.29 1.44 -2.91
CA GLN A 32 0.87 0.67 -2.44
C GLN A 32 0.43 -0.73 -1.95
N PRO A 33 1.29 -1.77 -2.07
CA PRO A 33 0.98 -3.09 -1.56
C PRO A 33 1.21 -3.18 -0.04
N TYR A 34 0.55 -4.13 0.62
CA TYR A 34 0.81 -4.49 2.01
C TYR A 34 2.09 -5.33 2.10
N GLU A 35 3.24 -4.67 2.28
CA GLU A 35 4.56 -5.32 2.23
C GLU A 35 5.52 -4.87 3.35
N GLY A 36 5.03 -4.08 4.32
CA GLY A 36 5.83 -3.73 5.50
C GLY A 36 6.89 -2.66 5.25
N GLY A 37 6.78 -1.91 4.15
CA GLY A 37 7.67 -0.79 3.82
C GLY A 37 7.49 0.40 4.75
N HIS A 38 6.25 0.85 4.90
CA HIS A 38 5.88 2.01 5.71
C HIS A 38 4.51 1.78 6.36
N PRO A 39 4.32 2.13 7.64
CA PRO A 39 3.06 1.87 8.34
C PRO A 39 1.86 2.59 7.69
N ASP A 40 2.08 3.79 7.15
CA ASP A 40 1.01 4.52 6.46
C ASP A 40 0.69 3.95 5.08
N HIS A 41 1.68 3.37 4.37
CA HIS A 41 1.40 2.69 3.10
C HIS A 41 0.53 1.45 3.34
N ASP A 42 0.91 0.65 4.33
CA ASP A 42 0.12 -0.52 4.74
C ASP A 42 -1.28 -0.09 5.21
N ALA A 43 -1.42 1.01 5.95
CA ALA A 43 -2.72 1.54 6.41
C ALA A 43 -3.63 1.99 5.26
N VAL A 44 -3.05 2.61 4.22
CA VAL A 44 -3.81 2.99 3.02
C VAL A 44 -4.22 1.76 2.21
N ALA A 45 -3.34 0.76 2.08
CA ALA A 45 -3.69 -0.52 1.44
C ALA A 45 -4.87 -1.20 2.15
N PHE A 46 -4.84 -1.24 3.49
CA PHE A 46 -5.97 -1.71 4.31
C PHE A 46 -7.24 -0.89 4.06
N ALA A 47 -7.15 0.45 4.11
CA ALA A 47 -8.31 1.32 3.96
C ALA A 47 -8.97 1.18 2.59
N VAL A 48 -8.19 1.01 1.52
CA VAL A 48 -8.71 0.71 0.18
C VAL A 48 -9.43 -0.63 0.17
N TYR A 49 -8.79 -1.67 0.68
CA TYR A 49 -9.38 -3.02 0.74
C TYR A 49 -10.71 -3.03 1.50
N ALA A 50 -10.71 -2.51 2.74
CA ALA A 50 -11.91 -2.45 3.57
C ALA A 50 -12.97 -1.51 2.99
N GLY A 51 -12.56 -0.39 2.38
CA GLY A 51 -13.46 0.56 1.72
C GLY A 51 -14.20 -0.06 0.53
N CYS A 52 -13.51 -0.87 -0.29
CA CYS A 52 -14.14 -1.64 -1.35
C CYS A 52 -15.18 -2.62 -0.79
N ARG A 53 -14.82 -3.37 0.27
CA ARG A 53 -15.72 -4.34 0.91
C ARG A 53 -16.99 -3.74 1.52
N LEU A 54 -16.92 -2.52 2.03
CA LEU A 54 -18.10 -1.79 2.51
C LEU A 54 -19.12 -1.48 1.39
N ASN A 55 -18.73 -1.58 0.12
CA ASN A 55 -19.57 -1.29 -1.04
C ASN A 55 -19.94 -2.55 -1.86
N GLU A 56 -19.41 -3.74 -1.55
CA GLU A 56 -19.57 -4.98 -2.33
C GLU A 56 -21.02 -5.50 -2.46
N ILE A 57 -21.96 -5.02 -1.63
CA ILE A 57 -23.34 -5.52 -1.64
C ILE A 57 -24.15 -5.02 -2.86
N GLU A 58 -23.75 -3.91 -3.50
CA GLU A 58 -24.60 -3.22 -4.50
C GLU A 58 -23.93 -2.92 -5.86
N GLU A 59 -22.61 -3.08 -6.00
CA GLU A 59 -21.88 -2.71 -7.22
C GLU A 59 -20.82 -3.74 -7.64
N GLU A 60 -20.45 -3.72 -8.93
CA GLU A 60 -19.32 -4.51 -9.44
C GLU A 60 -18.03 -4.05 -8.74
N PRO A 61 -17.16 -4.97 -8.29
CA PRO A 61 -15.95 -4.59 -7.56
C PRO A 61 -15.02 -3.72 -8.41
N VAL A 62 -14.65 -2.55 -7.89
CA VAL A 62 -13.64 -1.71 -8.52
C VAL A 62 -12.28 -2.43 -8.50
N PRO A 63 -11.58 -2.57 -9.64
CA PRO A 63 -10.26 -3.17 -9.68
C PRO A 63 -9.26 -2.39 -8.82
N VAL A 64 -8.60 -3.08 -7.89
CA VAL A 64 -7.48 -2.52 -7.12
C VAL A 64 -6.18 -2.99 -7.77
N VAL A 65 -5.39 -2.03 -8.24
CA VAL A 65 -4.07 -2.24 -8.84
C VAL A 65 -3.02 -1.75 -7.87
N GLU A 66 -2.06 -2.60 -7.55
CA GLU A 66 -0.94 -2.25 -6.70
C GLU A 66 0.22 -1.75 -7.53
N MET A 67 0.89 -0.70 -7.05
CA MET A 67 2.13 -0.17 -7.59
C MET A 67 3.27 -0.58 -6.66
N ALA A 68 4.25 -1.32 -7.18
CA ALA A 68 5.37 -1.79 -6.35
C ALA A 68 6.04 -0.61 -5.65
N SER A 69 6.18 -0.73 -4.33
CA SER A 69 6.72 0.33 -3.48
C SER A 69 8.08 -0.09 -2.95
N TYR A 70 8.23 -0.25 -1.65
CA TYR A 70 9.45 -0.77 -1.05
C TYR A 70 9.14 -1.64 0.15
N HIS A 71 10.06 -2.56 0.44
CA HIS A 71 9.97 -3.48 1.57
C HIS A 71 11.37 -3.88 2.05
N ALA A 72 11.41 -4.63 3.14
CA ALA A 72 12.63 -5.19 3.69
C ALA A 72 13.24 -6.24 2.74
N ALA A 73 14.55 -6.21 2.52
CA ALA A 73 15.29 -7.23 1.78
C ALA A 73 16.62 -7.54 2.49
N GLY A 74 16.64 -8.54 3.38
CA GLY A 74 17.77 -8.74 4.29
C GLY A 74 18.00 -7.47 5.13
N ASP A 75 19.22 -6.94 5.17
CA ASP A 75 19.53 -5.67 5.86
C ASP A 75 19.29 -4.43 5.00
N SER A 76 18.93 -4.58 3.72
CA SER A 76 18.66 -3.47 2.81
C SER A 76 17.15 -3.26 2.56
N ARG A 77 16.85 -2.28 1.71
CA ARG A 77 15.54 -1.96 1.18
C ARG A 77 15.48 -2.40 -0.27
N ALA A 78 14.44 -3.15 -0.65
CA ALA A 78 14.10 -3.35 -2.05
C ALA A 78 13.09 -2.27 -2.47
N THR A 79 13.24 -1.70 -3.66
CA THR A 79 12.41 -0.63 -4.22
C THR A 79 11.90 -1.03 -5.61
N GLY A 80 10.66 -0.66 -5.93
CA GLY A 80 10.05 -0.88 -7.25
C GLY A 80 9.83 -2.35 -7.62
N ILE A 81 9.89 -3.27 -6.65
CA ILE A 81 9.63 -4.69 -6.83
C ILE A 81 8.69 -5.21 -5.73
N PHE A 82 7.92 -6.23 -6.05
CA PHE A 82 7.00 -6.88 -5.11
C PHE A 82 7.66 -8.02 -4.34
N LEU A 83 7.12 -8.31 -3.16
CA LEU A 83 7.32 -9.60 -2.51
C LEU A 83 6.75 -10.74 -3.38
N PRO A 84 7.33 -11.95 -3.32
CA PRO A 84 6.74 -13.13 -3.96
C PRO A 84 5.34 -13.45 -3.42
N GLY A 85 4.45 -13.98 -4.26
CA GLY A 85 3.17 -14.56 -3.81
C GLY A 85 1.90 -13.74 -4.06
N GLY A 86 1.97 -12.58 -4.73
CA GLY A 86 0.81 -11.69 -4.97
C GLY A 86 0.16 -11.77 -6.36
N GLY A 87 0.33 -12.86 -7.11
CA GLY A 87 -0.25 -13.03 -8.44
C GLY A 87 0.61 -12.50 -9.60
N ALA A 88 -0.01 -12.30 -10.77
CA ALA A 88 0.70 -11.94 -11.99
C ALA A 88 1.14 -10.46 -11.97
N VAL A 89 2.44 -10.24 -12.23
CA VAL A 89 3.04 -8.90 -12.27
C VAL A 89 3.17 -8.42 -13.71
N VAL A 90 2.58 -7.27 -14.00
CA VAL A 90 2.78 -6.50 -15.23
C VAL A 90 4.01 -5.62 -15.04
N ARG A 91 4.94 -5.69 -16.00
CA ARG A 91 6.14 -4.86 -16.04
C ARG A 91 6.05 -3.90 -17.21
N VAL A 92 6.19 -2.60 -16.94
CA VAL A 92 6.17 -1.55 -17.94
C VAL A 92 7.58 -0.98 -18.05
N ASN A 93 8.23 -1.21 -19.20
CA ASN A 93 9.51 -0.59 -19.51
C ASN A 93 9.27 0.80 -20.09
N LEU A 94 9.74 1.83 -19.40
CA LEU A 94 9.57 3.22 -19.79
C LEU A 94 10.50 3.56 -20.97
N SER A 95 9.96 4.26 -21.96
CA SER A 95 10.73 4.86 -23.05
C SER A 95 11.63 5.99 -22.54
N ALA A 96 12.59 6.43 -23.34
CA ALA A 96 13.48 7.54 -22.97
C ALA A 96 12.71 8.83 -22.59
N ALA A 97 11.60 9.12 -23.28
CA ALA A 97 10.75 10.28 -22.99
C ALA A 97 10.02 10.15 -21.65
N GLU A 98 9.49 8.96 -21.34
CA GLU A 98 8.81 8.67 -20.08
C GLU A 98 9.79 8.66 -18.90
N ARG A 99 11.00 8.09 -19.08
CA ARG A 99 12.09 8.14 -18.09
C ARG A 99 12.43 9.59 -17.75
N ARG A 100 12.57 10.46 -18.76
CA ARG A 100 12.83 11.89 -18.56
C ARG A 100 11.68 12.56 -17.81
N ARG A 101 10.43 12.26 -18.17
CA ARG A 101 9.24 12.79 -17.46
C ARG A 101 9.23 12.33 -16.00
N LYS A 102 9.42 11.04 -15.73
CA LYS A 102 9.47 10.47 -14.39
C LYS A 102 10.56 11.11 -13.53
N ARG A 103 11.76 11.26 -14.08
CA ARG A 103 12.85 11.98 -13.41
C ARG A 103 12.44 13.39 -13.00
N LEU A 104 11.86 14.16 -13.93
CA LEU A 104 11.38 15.51 -13.62
C LEU A 104 10.28 15.52 -12.55
N MET A 105 9.40 14.52 -12.52
CA MET A 105 8.38 14.41 -11.46
C MET A 105 9.01 14.12 -10.09
N LEU A 106 9.99 13.22 -10.03
CA LEU A 106 10.71 12.89 -8.79
C LEU A 106 11.55 14.07 -8.29
N ASP A 107 12.22 14.79 -9.19
CA ASP A 107 13.08 15.93 -8.86
C ASP A 107 12.31 17.10 -8.20
N CYS A 108 10.98 17.17 -8.38
CA CYS A 108 10.12 18.13 -7.69
C CYS A 108 10.09 17.91 -6.16
N PHE A 109 10.31 16.67 -5.69
CA PHE A 109 10.25 16.33 -4.26
C PHE A 109 11.61 16.51 -3.59
N VAL A 110 12.09 17.77 -3.55
CA VAL A 110 13.46 18.13 -3.13
C VAL A 110 13.83 17.56 -1.75
N THR A 111 12.92 17.60 -0.78
CA THR A 111 13.15 17.10 0.59
C THR A 111 13.20 15.57 0.68
N GLN A 112 12.73 14.86 -0.34
CA GLN A 112 12.70 13.40 -0.42
C GLN A 112 13.72 12.83 -1.41
N ARG A 113 14.66 13.66 -1.90
CA ARG A 113 15.64 13.26 -2.93
C ARG A 113 16.40 12.00 -2.55
N GLU A 114 16.85 11.89 -1.30
CA GLU A 114 17.58 10.71 -0.82
C GLU A 114 16.68 9.48 -0.77
N THR A 115 15.47 9.61 -0.23
CA THR A 115 14.47 8.52 -0.20
C THR A 115 14.18 7.98 -1.61
N LEU A 116 14.05 8.89 -2.59
CA LEU A 116 13.66 8.58 -3.96
C LEU A 116 14.82 8.14 -4.86
N ALA A 117 16.08 8.31 -4.42
CA ALA A 117 17.26 7.98 -5.24
C ALA A 117 17.33 6.49 -5.63
N ASP A 118 16.81 5.62 -4.78
CA ASP A 118 16.81 4.16 -4.99
C ASP A 118 15.66 3.67 -5.87
N PHE A 119 14.71 4.53 -6.26
CA PHE A 119 13.57 4.11 -7.08
C PHE A 119 13.96 4.05 -8.55
N ASP A 120 13.67 2.90 -9.16
CA ASP A 120 13.91 2.70 -10.59
C ASP A 120 13.06 3.69 -11.42
N ILE A 121 13.73 4.32 -12.38
CA ILE A 121 13.11 5.21 -13.36
C ILE A 121 12.92 4.55 -14.72
N GLU A 122 13.43 3.33 -14.90
CA GLU A 122 13.39 2.59 -16.16
C GLU A 122 12.18 1.69 -16.29
N MET A 123 11.76 1.07 -15.19
CA MET A 123 10.68 0.08 -15.19
C MET A 123 9.74 0.29 -13.99
N GLU A 124 8.46 0.01 -14.22
CA GLU A 124 7.42 0.04 -13.19
C GLU A 124 6.69 -1.31 -13.13
N GLN A 125 6.40 -1.77 -11.92
CA GLN A 125 5.68 -3.03 -11.68
C GLN A 125 4.30 -2.74 -11.11
N PHE A 126 3.31 -3.43 -11.70
CA PHE A 126 1.93 -3.39 -11.26
C PHE A 126 1.37 -4.80 -11.11
N ARG A 127 0.43 -5.01 -10.21
CA ARG A 127 -0.35 -6.25 -10.12
C ARG A 127 -1.77 -5.94 -9.70
N LEU A 128 -2.72 -6.84 -9.99
CA LEU A 128 -4.00 -6.80 -9.28
C LEU A 128 -3.73 -7.13 -7.81
N ALA A 129 -4.33 -6.37 -6.90
CA ALA A 129 -4.16 -6.60 -5.47
C ALA A 129 -4.63 -8.03 -5.11
N PRO A 130 -3.80 -8.82 -4.42
CA PRO A 130 -4.24 -10.10 -3.90
C PRO A 130 -5.25 -9.89 -2.77
N THR A 131 -5.97 -10.95 -2.42
CA THR A 131 -6.75 -10.96 -1.17
C THR A 131 -5.79 -11.06 0.00
N TYR A 132 -5.63 -9.98 0.76
CA TYR A 132 -4.80 -9.97 1.96
C TYR A 132 -5.57 -10.40 3.21
N ASP A 133 -4.92 -11.19 4.06
CA ASP A 133 -5.24 -11.20 5.49
C ASP A 133 -4.33 -10.18 6.21
N PHE A 134 -4.85 -8.99 6.46
CA PHE A 134 -4.13 -7.93 7.19
C PHE A 134 -3.90 -8.24 8.68
N THR A 135 -4.46 -9.35 9.20
CA THR A 135 -4.15 -9.82 10.55
C THR A 135 -2.86 -10.66 10.61
N GLN A 136 -2.37 -11.09 9.46
CA GLN A 136 -1.08 -11.77 9.31
C GLN A 136 0.02 -10.80 8.85
N PRO A 137 1.29 -11.07 9.21
CA PRO A 137 2.40 -10.29 8.67
C PRO A 137 2.51 -10.51 7.15
N PRO A 138 2.91 -9.49 6.37
CA PRO A 138 3.05 -9.61 4.91
C PRO A 138 4.18 -10.56 4.50
N HIS A 139 5.14 -10.79 5.39
CA HIS A 139 6.20 -11.77 5.24
C HIS A 139 6.78 -12.15 6.61
N ALA A 140 7.57 -13.24 6.66
CA ALA A 140 8.33 -13.59 7.85
C ALA A 140 9.46 -12.58 8.13
N GLY A 141 9.84 -12.44 9.39
CA GLY A 141 10.92 -11.54 9.82
C GLY A 141 10.43 -10.12 10.18
N LYS A 142 11.38 -9.20 10.36
CA LYS A 142 11.09 -7.80 10.70
C LYS A 142 10.66 -7.01 9.47
N LEU A 143 9.64 -6.18 9.62
CA LEU A 143 9.20 -5.24 8.59
C LEU A 143 10.24 -4.11 8.46
N TYR A 144 10.24 -3.42 7.33
CA TYR A 144 11.22 -2.36 7.08
C TYR A 144 11.07 -1.20 8.06
N TYR A 145 9.83 -0.77 8.31
CA TYR A 145 9.57 0.32 9.24
C TYR A 145 9.91 0.00 10.71
N GLU A 146 10.03 -1.28 11.09
CA GLU A 146 10.45 -1.69 12.44
C GLU A 146 11.95 -1.48 12.70
N ARG A 147 12.70 -1.00 11.71
CA ARG A 147 14.12 -0.63 11.84
C ARG A 147 14.32 0.79 12.37
N TYR A 148 13.24 1.56 12.44
CA TYR A 148 13.26 2.96 12.86
C TYR A 148 12.55 3.12 14.20
N ASP A 149 12.93 4.17 14.95
CA ASP A 149 12.32 4.51 16.23
C ASP A 149 11.03 5.33 16.04
N TRP A 150 10.07 4.76 15.31
CA TRP A 150 8.78 5.37 14.99
C TRP A 150 7.67 4.99 15.98
N GLY A 151 8.00 4.24 17.03
CA GLY A 151 7.04 3.83 18.07
C GLY A 151 5.97 2.85 17.59
N ILE A 152 6.18 2.17 16.45
CA ILE A 152 5.24 1.21 15.86
C ILE A 152 5.95 -0.11 15.55
N SER A 153 5.27 -1.23 15.85
CA SER A 153 5.68 -2.57 15.42
C SER A 153 4.64 -3.17 14.48
N GLY A 154 5.03 -4.19 13.72
CA GLY A 154 4.09 -4.92 12.87
C GLY A 154 2.97 -5.57 13.67
N ALA A 155 3.26 -6.04 14.88
CA ALA A 155 2.24 -6.63 15.77
C ALA A 155 1.21 -5.60 16.25
N MET A 156 1.66 -4.40 16.61
CA MET A 156 0.79 -3.28 16.97
C MET A 156 -0.07 -2.85 15.78
N TRP A 157 0.54 -2.69 14.60
CA TRP A 157 -0.15 -2.32 13.37
C TRP A 157 -1.29 -3.32 13.06
N ARG A 158 -0.99 -4.63 13.11
CA ARG A 158 -2.00 -5.68 12.86
C ARG A 158 -3.10 -5.73 13.92
N SER A 159 -2.77 -5.41 15.18
CA SER A 159 -3.78 -5.28 16.24
C SER A 159 -4.77 -4.16 15.93
N CYS A 160 -4.28 -3.04 15.37
CA CYS A 160 -5.14 -1.94 14.89
C CYS A 160 -5.97 -2.36 13.66
N ALA A 161 -5.39 -3.11 12.71
CA ALA A 161 -6.14 -3.65 11.58
C ALA A 161 -7.27 -4.60 12.02
N THR A 162 -7.00 -5.50 12.98
CA THR A 162 -8.02 -6.37 13.60
C THR A 162 -9.14 -5.55 14.27
N ALA A 163 -8.78 -4.54 15.06
CA ALA A 163 -9.77 -3.67 15.71
C ALA A 163 -10.61 -2.88 14.67
N ALA A 164 -9.97 -2.40 13.61
CA ALA A 164 -10.65 -1.69 12.53
C ALA A 164 -11.64 -2.60 11.78
N PHE A 165 -11.28 -3.84 11.45
CA PHE A 165 -12.22 -4.79 10.86
C PHE A 165 -13.45 -5.02 11.76
N ALA A 166 -13.24 -5.16 13.07
CA ALA A 166 -14.33 -5.32 14.03
C ALA A 166 -15.25 -4.08 14.07
N GLU A 167 -14.68 -2.87 14.07
CA GLU A 167 -15.44 -1.62 14.06
C GLU A 167 -16.24 -1.43 12.76
N LEU A 168 -15.66 -1.85 11.63
CA LEU A 168 -16.31 -1.83 10.31
C LEU A 168 -17.34 -2.95 10.13
N ARG A 169 -17.37 -3.94 11.03
CA ARG A 169 -18.21 -5.15 10.94
C ARG A 169 -17.96 -5.94 9.66
N LEU A 170 -16.70 -6.01 9.24
CA LEU A 170 -16.27 -6.82 8.11
C LEU A 170 -15.63 -8.11 8.63
N ASP A 171 -16.00 -9.24 8.02
CA ASP A 171 -15.36 -10.52 8.32
C ASP A 171 -13.88 -10.46 7.95
N GLN A 172 -13.01 -11.05 8.75
CA GLN A 172 -11.61 -11.20 8.38
C GLN A 172 -11.49 -12.25 7.26
N PRO A 173 -10.65 -12.01 6.24
CA PRO A 173 -10.38 -13.02 5.21
C PRO A 173 -9.86 -14.31 5.85
N GLN A 174 -10.31 -15.46 5.35
CA GLN A 174 -9.79 -16.78 5.75
C GLN A 174 -8.52 -17.13 4.99
#